data_AF-A0A936XA72-F1
#
_entry.id   AF-A0A936XA72-F1
#
_cell.length_a   1.000
_cell.length_b   1.000
_cell.length_c   1.000
_cell.angle_alpha   90.00
_cell.angle_beta   90.00
_cell.angle_gamma   90.00
#
_symmetry.space_group_name_H-M   'P 1'
#
loop_
_entity.id
_entity.type
_entity.pdbx_description
1 polymer ?
#
loop_
_entity_poly.entity_id
_entity_poly.type
_entity_poly.pdbx_seq_one_letter_code
_entity_poly.pdbx_strand_id
1 'polypeptide(L)'
;MQNFGFQTELPDEIESLLSQIIKANKISVEDIWDLTDDEKKKIASILTAGSLTLKDEDREVFLEKTDSLLSQSSRNEIWERNHYCILNVISWKTKSEGQIPTIKTISDETGLSRVTITKHLKEYYDSETFKEKEASYKFLREKLLAKVYDYAYDGNMRAAKIFMEATGSPANIVSNINNQQNNFIQVNGTILSQETIKNLKPEQLNMIEEILKNTLQRS
;
A
#
# COMPACT_ATOMS: atom_id res chain seq x y z
N MET A 1 -10.90 -36.43 32.12
CA MET A 1 -10.88 -35.95 30.73
C MET A 1 -12.30 -35.56 30.37
N GLN A 2 -12.60 -34.26 30.33
CA GLN A 2 -13.91 -33.77 29.91
C GLN A 2 -13.97 -33.81 28.38
N ASN A 3 -14.87 -34.65 27.85
CA ASN A 3 -15.31 -34.58 26.47
C ASN A 3 -16.03 -33.23 26.28
N PHE A 4 -15.39 -32.29 25.60
CA PHE A 4 -16.07 -31.12 25.08
C PHE A 4 -16.87 -31.55 23.86
N GLY A 5 -18.15 -31.83 24.08
CA GLY A 5 -19.13 -32.10 23.03
C GLY A 5 -19.31 -30.87 22.15
N PHE A 6 -18.68 -30.89 20.98
CA PHE A 6 -19.13 -30.14 19.82
C PHE A 6 -19.55 -31.16 18.76
N GLN A 7 -20.70 -31.78 18.97
CA GLN A 7 -21.51 -32.34 17.88
C GLN A 7 -22.72 -31.44 17.73
N THR A 8 -22.53 -30.27 17.14
CA THR A 8 -23.60 -29.67 16.36
C THR A 8 -23.59 -30.39 15.03
N GLU A 9 -24.41 -31.43 14.90
CA GLU A 9 -24.67 -32.07 13.61
C GLU A 9 -25.06 -30.97 12.62
N LEU A 10 -24.34 -30.90 11.51
CA LEU A 10 -24.69 -30.01 10.41
C LEU A 10 -26.01 -30.53 9.83
N PRO A 11 -26.96 -29.66 9.46
CA PRO A 11 -28.16 -30.10 8.74
C PRO A 11 -27.76 -30.97 7.54
N ASP A 12 -28.47 -32.08 7.31
CA ASP A 12 -28.17 -33.07 6.26
C ASP A 12 -27.97 -32.41 4.87
N GLU A 13 -28.69 -31.33 4.61
CA GLU A 13 -28.63 -30.53 3.40
C GLU A 13 -27.28 -29.80 3.25
N ILE A 14 -26.69 -29.31 4.35
CA ILE A 14 -25.37 -28.68 4.36
C ILE A 14 -24.28 -29.74 4.19
N GLU A 15 -24.40 -30.91 4.83
CA GLU A 15 -23.44 -32.00 4.64
C GLU A 15 -23.45 -32.54 3.20
N SER A 16 -24.63 -32.62 2.59
CA SER A 16 -24.82 -32.97 1.19
C SER A 16 -24.14 -31.95 0.27
N LEU A 17 -24.34 -30.65 0.51
CA LEU A 17 -23.73 -29.58 -0.27
C LEU A 17 -22.19 -29.59 -0.15
N LEU A 18 -21.65 -29.72 1.06
CA LEU A 18 -20.20 -29.82 1.29
C LEU A 18 -19.60 -31.05 0.59
N SER A 19 -20.33 -32.17 0.61
CA SER A 19 -19.93 -33.39 -0.10
C SER A 19 -19.91 -33.18 -1.62
N GLN A 20 -20.79 -32.35 -2.18
CA GLN A 20 -20.79 -31.98 -3.60
C GLN A 20 -19.61 -31.08 -3.97
N ILE A 21 -19.21 -30.14 -3.11
CA ILE A 21 -18.01 -29.29 -3.31
C ILE A 21 -16.77 -30.18 -3.46
N ILE A 22 -16.66 -31.20 -2.59
CA ILE A 22 -15.56 -32.17 -2.60
C ILE A 22 -15.59 -33.05 -3.85
N LYS A 23 -16.78 -33.51 -4.28
CA LYS A 23 -16.97 -34.46 -5.40
C LYS A 23 -16.98 -33.84 -6.81
N ALA A 24 -16.86 -32.52 -6.92
CA ALA A 24 -16.56 -31.78 -8.15
C ALA A 24 -17.72 -31.55 -9.13
N ASN A 25 -18.57 -30.58 -8.80
CA ASN A 25 -19.10 -29.61 -9.77
C ASN A 25 -19.02 -28.20 -9.18
N LYS A 26 -18.86 -27.19 -10.04
CA LYS A 26 -18.98 -25.79 -9.64
C LYS A 26 -20.39 -25.58 -9.10
N ILE A 27 -20.51 -25.10 -7.86
CA ILE A 27 -21.81 -24.95 -7.21
C ILE A 27 -22.35 -23.57 -7.52
N SER A 28 -23.61 -23.51 -7.93
CA SER A 28 -24.28 -22.28 -8.33
C SER A 28 -25.29 -21.83 -7.28
N VAL A 29 -25.77 -20.58 -7.40
CA VAL A 29 -26.70 -19.99 -6.43
C VAL A 29 -28.03 -20.74 -6.41
N GLU A 30 -28.37 -21.38 -7.53
CA GLU A 30 -29.55 -22.24 -7.66
C GLU A 30 -29.49 -23.46 -6.73
N ASP A 31 -28.31 -24.00 -6.46
CA ASP A 31 -28.12 -25.18 -5.58
C ASP A 31 -28.43 -24.88 -4.11
N ILE A 32 -28.50 -23.60 -3.73
CA ILE A 32 -28.80 -23.14 -2.36
C ILE A 32 -30.12 -22.37 -2.27
N TRP A 33 -30.92 -22.33 -3.34
CA TRP A 33 -32.13 -21.50 -3.38
C TRP A 33 -33.14 -21.90 -2.31
N ASP A 34 -33.36 -23.21 -2.14
CA ASP A 34 -34.36 -23.79 -1.26
C ASP A 34 -33.97 -23.77 0.24
N LEU A 35 -32.75 -23.36 0.54
CA LEU A 35 -32.26 -23.29 1.91
C LEU A 35 -32.86 -22.10 2.67
N THR A 36 -33.03 -22.28 3.97
CA THR A 36 -33.43 -21.22 4.90
C THR A 36 -32.35 -20.14 5.01
N ASP A 37 -32.72 -18.95 5.48
CA ASP A 37 -31.78 -17.86 5.71
C ASP A 37 -30.67 -18.23 6.70
N ASP A 38 -30.97 -19.07 7.69
CA ASP A 38 -29.99 -19.52 8.68
C ASP A 38 -29.02 -20.57 8.12
N GLU A 39 -29.48 -21.44 7.21
CA GLU A 39 -28.61 -22.37 6.47
C GLU A 39 -27.69 -21.63 5.50
N LYS A 40 -28.24 -20.64 4.77
CA LYS A 40 -27.45 -19.77 3.88
C LYS A 40 -26.34 -19.05 4.65
N LYS A 41 -26.62 -18.54 5.85
CA LYS A 41 -25.60 -17.93 6.73
C LYS A 41 -24.54 -18.95 7.17
N LYS A 42 -24.95 -20.16 7.55
CA LYS A 42 -24.01 -21.24 7.93
C LYS A 42 -23.10 -21.59 6.76
N ILE A 43 -23.65 -21.76 5.56
CA ILE A 43 -22.87 -22.03 4.34
C ILE A 43 -21.89 -20.89 4.07
N ALA A 44 -22.35 -19.63 4.09
CA ALA A 44 -21.45 -18.49 3.91
C ALA A 44 -20.29 -18.51 4.91
N SER A 45 -20.57 -18.80 6.20
CA SER A 45 -19.52 -18.93 7.22
C SER A 45 -18.54 -20.06 6.94
N ILE A 46 -19.02 -21.22 6.45
CA ILE A 46 -18.18 -22.37 6.13
C ILE A 46 -17.33 -22.10 4.89
N LEU A 47 -17.91 -21.49 3.86
CA LEU A 47 -17.22 -21.12 2.63
C LEU A 47 -16.12 -20.09 2.90
N THR A 48 -16.42 -19.09 3.73
CA THR A 48 -15.43 -18.14 4.21
C THR A 48 -14.34 -18.88 4.98
N ALA A 49 -14.67 -19.68 5.99
CA ALA A 49 -13.69 -20.42 6.77
C ALA A 49 -12.78 -21.31 5.89
N GLY A 50 -13.35 -22.04 4.93
CA GLY A 50 -12.59 -22.83 3.95
C GLY A 50 -11.63 -21.96 3.14
N SER A 51 -12.10 -20.83 2.63
CA SER A 51 -11.30 -19.87 1.86
C SER A 51 -10.13 -19.26 2.65
N LEU A 52 -10.26 -19.14 3.98
CA LEU A 52 -9.24 -18.57 4.85
C LEU A 52 -8.27 -19.62 5.41
N THR A 53 -8.67 -20.90 5.46
CA THR A 53 -7.91 -21.99 6.11
C THR A 53 -7.15 -22.87 5.14
N LEU A 54 -7.70 -23.11 3.95
CA LEU A 54 -7.01 -23.86 2.89
C LEU A 54 -5.79 -23.08 2.38
N LYS A 55 -4.84 -23.79 1.77
CA LYS A 55 -3.60 -23.23 1.23
C LYS A 55 -3.39 -23.66 -0.21
N ASP A 56 -2.56 -22.89 -0.92
CA ASP A 56 -2.01 -23.27 -2.23
C ASP A 56 -3.07 -23.76 -3.22
N GLU A 57 -2.83 -24.91 -3.86
CA GLU A 57 -3.70 -25.50 -4.87
C GLU A 57 -5.07 -25.89 -4.32
N ASP A 58 -5.14 -26.42 -3.09
CA ASP A 58 -6.41 -26.80 -2.47
C ASP A 58 -7.34 -25.58 -2.29
N ARG A 59 -6.76 -24.43 -1.92
CA ARG A 59 -7.50 -23.18 -1.80
C ARG A 59 -7.97 -22.68 -3.15
N GLU A 60 -7.14 -22.79 -4.19
CA GLU A 60 -7.49 -22.30 -5.53
C GLU A 60 -8.63 -23.13 -6.13
N VAL A 61 -8.55 -24.46 -6.01
CA VAL A 61 -9.62 -25.38 -6.41
C VAL A 61 -10.90 -25.13 -5.63
N PHE A 62 -10.79 -24.87 -4.32
CA PHE A 62 -11.95 -24.54 -3.50
C PHE A 62 -12.62 -23.25 -3.95
N LEU A 63 -11.85 -22.16 -4.09
CA LEU A 63 -12.37 -20.86 -4.54
C LEU A 63 -12.99 -20.95 -5.93
N GLU A 64 -12.39 -21.68 -6.87
CA GLU A 64 -12.96 -21.86 -8.22
C GLU A 64 -14.35 -22.50 -8.18
N LYS A 65 -14.55 -23.47 -7.28
CA LYS A 65 -15.81 -24.20 -7.12
C LYS A 65 -16.88 -23.41 -6.38
N THR A 66 -16.49 -22.52 -5.48
CA THR A 66 -17.41 -21.87 -4.53
C THR A 66 -17.54 -20.36 -4.71
N ASP A 67 -16.76 -19.72 -5.61
CA ASP A 67 -16.75 -18.26 -5.75
C ASP A 67 -18.14 -17.68 -6.01
N SER A 68 -18.99 -18.34 -6.80
CA SER A 68 -20.38 -17.93 -7.06
C SER A 68 -21.24 -17.80 -5.80
N LEU A 69 -20.93 -18.56 -4.76
CA LEU A 69 -21.69 -18.59 -3.51
C LEU A 69 -21.17 -17.62 -2.46
N LEU A 70 -19.97 -17.07 -2.64
CA LEU A 70 -19.42 -16.11 -1.69
C LEU A 70 -20.27 -14.83 -1.71
N SER A 71 -20.63 -14.33 -0.53
CA SER A 71 -21.23 -13.00 -0.41
C SER A 71 -20.18 -11.92 -0.61
N GLN A 72 -20.59 -10.68 -0.92
CA GLN A 72 -19.64 -9.56 -1.00
C GLN A 72 -18.88 -9.37 0.33
N SER A 73 -19.55 -9.54 1.47
CA SER A 73 -18.91 -9.51 2.80
C SER A 73 -17.82 -10.57 2.93
N SER A 74 -18.08 -11.80 2.46
CA SER A 74 -17.10 -12.90 2.50
C SER A 74 -15.89 -12.59 1.62
N ARG A 75 -16.13 -12.03 0.42
CA ARG A 75 -15.05 -11.60 -0.49
C ARG A 75 -14.21 -10.49 0.14
N ASN A 76 -14.84 -9.52 0.80
CA ASN A 76 -14.13 -8.45 1.51
C ASN A 76 -13.26 -9.03 2.63
N GLU A 77 -13.78 -9.95 3.45
CA GLU A 77 -13.01 -10.58 4.53
C GLU A 77 -11.81 -11.39 4.00
N ILE A 78 -12.01 -12.17 2.93
CA ILE A 78 -10.93 -12.89 2.24
C ILE A 78 -9.88 -11.91 1.72
N TRP A 79 -10.31 -10.81 1.08
CA TRP A 79 -9.41 -9.78 0.59
C TRP A 79 -8.61 -9.13 1.72
N GLU A 80 -9.25 -8.80 2.84
CA GLU A 80 -8.59 -8.19 3.99
C GLU A 80 -7.55 -9.11 4.63
N ARG A 81 -7.89 -10.39 4.80
CA ARG A 81 -6.94 -11.38 5.28
C ARG A 81 -5.74 -11.51 4.35
N ASN A 82 -5.98 -11.63 3.04
CA ASN A 82 -4.90 -11.70 2.05
C ASN A 82 -4.02 -10.45 2.13
N HIS A 83 -4.63 -9.27 2.21
CA HIS A 83 -3.91 -8.00 2.34
C HIS A 83 -3.02 -7.98 3.58
N TYR A 84 -3.56 -8.38 4.74
CA TYR A 84 -2.83 -8.43 5.99
C TYR A 84 -1.65 -9.41 5.92
N CYS A 85 -1.87 -10.62 5.41
CA CYS A 85 -0.81 -11.62 5.24
C CYS A 85 0.32 -11.12 4.32
N ILE A 86 -0.04 -10.56 3.16
CA ILE A 86 0.93 -10.02 2.20
C ILE A 86 1.70 -8.84 2.82
N LEU A 87 1.00 -7.89 3.43
CA LEU A 87 1.61 -6.70 4.04
C LEU A 87 2.55 -7.08 5.19
N ASN A 88 2.15 -8.03 6.04
CA ASN A 88 3.01 -8.53 7.11
C ASN A 88 4.30 -9.10 6.54
N VAL A 89 4.22 -9.99 5.54
CA VAL A 89 5.41 -10.59 4.93
C VAL A 89 6.33 -9.56 4.32
N ILE A 90 5.78 -8.60 3.57
CA ILE A 90 6.55 -7.48 3.04
C ILE A 90 7.23 -6.70 4.16
N SER A 91 6.48 -6.35 5.22
CA SER A 91 6.99 -5.54 6.32
C SER A 91 8.16 -6.22 7.05
N TRP A 92 7.97 -7.47 7.50
CA TRP A 92 8.99 -8.12 8.31
C TRP A 92 10.20 -8.55 7.46
N LYS A 93 10.02 -9.06 6.23
CA LYS A 93 11.14 -9.40 5.33
C LYS A 93 11.97 -8.17 4.98
N THR A 94 11.32 -7.04 4.68
CA THR A 94 12.04 -5.79 4.41
C THR A 94 12.84 -5.34 5.63
N LYS A 95 12.28 -5.50 6.84
CA LYS A 95 12.97 -5.14 8.08
C LYS A 95 14.14 -6.08 8.41
N SER A 96 14.00 -7.39 8.19
CA SER A 96 15.00 -8.39 8.58
C SER A 96 16.11 -8.57 7.56
N GLU A 97 15.78 -8.51 6.27
CA GLU A 97 16.71 -8.82 5.18
C GLU A 97 17.15 -7.57 4.40
N GLY A 98 16.54 -6.40 4.66
CA GLY A 98 16.86 -5.15 3.96
C GLY A 98 16.42 -5.12 2.50
N GLN A 99 15.58 -6.06 2.08
CA GLN A 99 15.12 -6.22 0.71
C GLN A 99 13.60 -6.45 0.65
N ILE A 100 12.97 -5.96 -0.42
CA ILE A 100 11.56 -6.24 -0.69
C ILE A 100 11.45 -7.72 -1.11
N PRO A 101 10.58 -8.54 -0.47
CA PRO A 101 10.46 -9.95 -0.82
C PRO A 101 9.87 -10.15 -2.22
N THR A 102 10.28 -11.24 -2.87
CA THR A 102 9.72 -11.64 -4.17
C THR A 102 8.31 -12.22 -4.03
N ILE A 103 7.53 -12.27 -5.11
CA ILE A 103 6.20 -12.94 -5.11
C ILE A 103 6.33 -14.40 -4.67
N LYS A 104 7.41 -15.09 -5.07
CA LYS A 104 7.68 -16.46 -4.62
C LYS A 104 7.83 -16.50 -3.10
N THR A 105 8.67 -15.63 -2.54
CA THR A 105 8.86 -15.54 -1.07
C THR A 105 7.55 -15.25 -0.36
N ILE A 106 6.73 -14.34 -0.87
CA ILE A 106 5.42 -14.04 -0.27
C ILE A 106 4.51 -15.26 -0.35
N SER A 107 4.49 -15.98 -1.46
CA SER A 107 3.72 -17.22 -1.64
C SER A 107 4.14 -18.28 -0.63
N ASP A 108 5.45 -18.56 -0.55
CA ASP A 108 6.02 -19.57 0.35
C ASP A 108 5.70 -19.26 1.83
N GLU A 109 5.72 -17.98 2.23
CA GLU A 109 5.47 -17.55 3.61
C GLU A 109 3.98 -17.43 3.97
N THR A 110 3.12 -17.10 2.99
CA THR A 110 1.68 -16.88 3.24
C THR A 110 0.81 -18.10 2.92
N GLY A 111 1.29 -19.05 2.11
CA GLY A 111 0.47 -20.13 1.54
C GLY A 111 -0.58 -19.64 0.53
N LEU A 112 -0.45 -18.39 0.06
CA LEU A 112 -1.28 -17.85 -1.01
C LEU A 112 -0.66 -18.18 -2.36
N SER A 113 -1.50 -18.49 -3.34
CA SER A 113 -1.01 -18.72 -4.71
C SER A 113 -0.41 -17.45 -5.30
N ARG A 114 0.59 -17.62 -6.17
CA ARG A 114 1.24 -16.51 -6.86
C ARG A 114 0.25 -15.68 -7.67
N VAL A 115 -0.79 -16.32 -8.22
CA VAL A 115 -1.88 -15.66 -8.96
C VAL A 115 -2.65 -14.74 -8.02
N THR A 116 -3.05 -15.23 -6.85
CA THR A 116 -3.73 -14.43 -5.81
C THR A 116 -2.91 -13.21 -5.43
N ILE A 117 -1.61 -13.40 -5.13
CA ILE A 117 -0.71 -12.30 -4.72
C ILE A 117 -0.54 -11.29 -5.84
N THR A 118 -0.29 -11.75 -7.07
CA THR A 118 -0.11 -10.87 -8.23
C THR A 118 -1.35 -10.05 -8.50
N LYS A 119 -2.53 -10.68 -8.48
CA LYS A 119 -3.83 -10.01 -8.61
C LYS A 119 -4.01 -8.97 -7.52
N HIS A 120 -3.76 -9.34 -6.26
CA HIS A 120 -3.92 -8.45 -5.10
C HIS A 120 -3.04 -7.20 -5.19
N LEU A 121 -1.77 -7.36 -5.55
CA LEU A 121 -0.84 -6.24 -5.68
C LEU A 121 -1.18 -5.33 -6.86
N LYS A 122 -1.67 -5.89 -7.97
CA LYS A 122 -2.04 -5.15 -9.17
C LYS A 122 -3.33 -4.35 -8.99
N GLU A 123 -4.34 -4.96 -8.37
CA GLU A 123 -5.69 -4.41 -8.21
C GLU A 123 -5.88 -3.65 -6.89
N TYR A 124 -4.83 -3.51 -6.08
CA TYR A 124 -4.90 -2.95 -4.73
C TYR A 124 -5.65 -1.61 -4.68
N TYR A 125 -5.25 -0.65 -5.51
CA TYR A 125 -5.83 0.70 -5.56
C TYR A 125 -7.25 0.73 -6.12
N ASP A 126 -7.64 -0.30 -6.89
CA ASP A 126 -8.96 -0.38 -7.51
C ASP A 126 -10.00 -1.04 -6.60
N SER A 127 -9.55 -1.81 -5.60
CA SER A 127 -10.43 -2.53 -4.68
C SER A 127 -11.32 -1.59 -3.87
N GLU A 128 -12.59 -1.98 -3.72
CA GLU A 128 -13.57 -1.23 -2.92
C GLU A 128 -13.15 -1.12 -1.45
N THR A 129 -12.63 -2.21 -0.89
CA THR A 129 -12.08 -2.26 0.47
C THR A 129 -10.93 -1.29 0.70
N PHE A 130 -10.08 -1.05 -0.30
CA PHE A 130 -9.03 -0.03 -0.20
C PHE A 130 -9.63 1.38 -0.14
N LYS A 131 -10.62 1.69 -0.99
CA LYS A 131 -11.27 3.01 -1.03
C LYS A 131 -11.97 3.34 0.29
N GLU A 132 -12.61 2.35 0.92
CA GLU A 132 -13.19 2.50 2.26
C GLU A 132 -12.11 2.81 3.33
N LYS A 133 -10.96 2.10 3.27
CA LYS A 133 -9.83 2.35 4.18
C LYS A 133 -9.16 3.70 3.94
N GLU A 134 -9.15 4.19 2.71
CA GLU A 134 -8.61 5.52 2.38
C GLU A 134 -9.34 6.62 3.17
N ALA A 135 -10.67 6.53 3.30
CA ALA A 135 -11.44 7.45 4.11
C ALA A 135 -11.02 7.37 5.60
N SER A 136 -10.81 6.16 6.13
CA SER A 136 -10.33 5.97 7.50
C SER A 136 -8.95 6.59 7.73
N TYR A 137 -8.02 6.48 6.76
CA TYR A 137 -6.73 7.15 6.82
C TYR A 137 -6.84 8.67 6.77
N LYS A 138 -7.79 9.20 5.98
CA LYS A 138 -8.09 10.64 5.95
C LYS A 138 -8.59 11.13 7.32
N PHE A 139 -9.44 10.38 8.02
CA PHE A 139 -9.83 10.71 9.40
C PHE A 139 -8.66 10.62 10.38
N LEU A 140 -7.82 9.59 10.30
CA LEU A 140 -6.63 9.47 11.15
C LEU A 140 -5.61 10.60 10.93
N ARG A 141 -5.54 11.14 9.71
CA ARG A 141 -4.69 12.29 9.39
C ARG A 141 -5.00 13.49 10.26
N GLU A 142 -6.27 13.75 10.59
CA GLU A 142 -6.65 14.87 11.48
C GLU A 142 -6.08 14.68 12.88
N LYS A 143 -6.17 13.48 13.43
CA LYS A 143 -5.60 13.14 14.74
C LYS A 143 -4.07 13.22 14.73
N LEU A 144 -3.43 12.76 13.66
CA LEU A 144 -1.98 12.89 13.50
C LEU A 144 -1.57 14.36 13.42
N LEU A 145 -2.31 15.18 12.68
CA LEU A 145 -2.05 16.61 12.55
C LEU A 145 -2.19 17.34 13.90
N ALA A 146 -3.19 16.98 14.72
CA ALA A 146 -3.32 17.48 16.08
C ALA A 146 -2.10 17.10 16.95
N LYS A 147 -1.58 15.89 16.82
CA LYS A 147 -0.34 15.50 17.51
C LYS A 147 0.87 16.30 17.04
N VAL A 148 0.97 16.58 15.75
CA VAL A 148 2.02 17.46 15.20
C VAL A 148 1.90 18.88 15.77
N TYR A 149 0.68 19.39 15.97
CA TYR A 149 0.45 20.67 16.65
C TYR A 149 0.97 20.66 18.08
N ASP A 150 0.70 19.62 18.88
CA ASP A 150 1.22 19.51 20.25
C ASP A 150 2.76 19.68 20.27
N TYR A 151 3.47 18.95 19.41
CA TYR A 151 4.92 19.07 19.28
C TYR A 151 5.38 20.45 18.81
N ALA A 152 4.63 21.06 17.89
CA ALA A 152 4.93 22.41 17.40
C ALA A 152 4.78 23.45 18.52
N TYR A 153 3.74 23.34 19.34
CA TYR A 153 3.47 24.18 20.49
C TYR A 153 4.58 24.08 21.54
N ASP A 154 5.11 22.87 21.76
CA ASP A 154 6.24 22.60 22.64
C ASP A 154 7.60 23.08 22.08
N GLY A 155 7.61 23.78 20.94
CA GLY A 155 8.79 24.42 20.36
C GLY A 155 9.54 23.59 19.31
N ASN A 156 8.99 22.45 18.87
CA ASN A 156 9.60 21.68 17.78
C ASN A 156 9.32 22.33 16.42
N MET A 157 10.28 23.12 15.94
CA MET A 157 10.18 23.85 14.67
C MET A 157 9.97 22.95 13.43
N ARG A 158 10.41 21.68 13.46
CA ARG A 158 10.14 20.75 12.36
C ARG A 158 8.67 20.34 12.34
N ALA A 159 8.09 20.08 13.51
CA ALA A 159 6.66 19.80 13.64
C ALA A 159 5.82 21.02 13.24
N ALA A 160 6.22 22.23 13.65
CA ALA A 160 5.56 23.47 13.24
C ALA A 160 5.56 23.65 11.71
N LYS A 161 6.69 23.40 11.05
CA LYS A 161 6.79 23.43 9.59
C LYS A 161 5.83 22.43 8.92
N ILE A 162 5.82 21.18 9.38
CA ILE A 162 4.94 20.12 8.85
C ILE A 162 3.46 20.50 9.04
N PHE A 163 3.08 21.05 10.21
CA PHE A 163 1.72 21.50 10.47
C PHE A 163 1.32 22.62 9.52
N MET A 164 2.16 23.66 9.38
CA MET A 164 1.93 24.79 8.49
C MET A 164 1.78 24.35 7.02
N GLU A 165 2.66 23.48 6.54
CA GLU A 165 2.58 22.91 5.18
C GLU A 165 1.27 22.12 4.98
N ALA A 166 0.88 21.32 5.97
CA ALA A 166 -0.33 20.50 5.92
C ALA A 166 -1.64 21.32 6.00
N THR A 167 -1.62 22.51 6.63
CA THR A 167 -2.76 23.43 6.74
C THR A 167 -2.75 24.54 5.68
N GLY A 168 -1.87 24.46 4.67
CA GLY A 168 -1.89 25.37 3.53
C GLY A 168 -1.15 26.68 3.73
N SER A 169 -0.24 26.79 4.70
CA SER A 169 0.78 27.83 4.61
C SER A 169 1.69 27.50 3.43
N PRO A 170 1.92 28.45 2.49
CA PRO A 170 2.81 28.20 1.39
C PRO A 170 4.20 27.86 1.94
N ALA A 171 4.79 26.78 1.44
CA ALA A 171 6.14 26.28 1.76
C ALA A 171 7.26 27.35 1.67
N ASN A 172 6.94 28.56 1.23
CA ASN A 172 7.84 29.68 0.98
C ASN A 172 8.35 30.41 2.22
N ILE A 173 7.91 30.09 3.44
CA ILE A 173 8.49 30.72 4.64
C ILE A 173 9.87 30.13 4.98
N VAL A 174 10.18 28.91 4.52
CA VAL A 174 11.48 28.24 4.82
C VAL A 174 12.32 27.98 3.55
N SER A 175 11.80 28.19 2.35
CA SER A 175 12.55 28.04 1.09
C SER A 175 13.66 29.07 0.87
N ASN A 176 13.73 30.13 1.67
CA ASN A 176 14.73 31.19 1.49
C ASN A 176 16.06 30.97 2.19
N ILE A 177 16.32 29.81 2.81
CA ILE A 177 17.58 29.62 3.55
C ILE A 177 18.57 28.64 2.90
N ASN A 178 18.20 27.69 2.02
CA ASN A 178 19.24 26.74 1.54
C ASN A 178 18.99 26.00 0.21
N ASN A 179 18.23 26.55 -0.75
CA ASN A 179 18.16 25.90 -2.07
C ASN A 179 17.97 26.83 -3.26
N GLN A 180 18.47 28.06 -3.15
CA GLN A 180 18.93 28.73 -4.37
C GLN A 180 20.31 28.17 -4.69
N GLN A 181 20.38 27.23 -5.63
CA GLN A 181 21.59 27.01 -6.42
C GLN A 181 21.87 28.30 -7.19
N ASN A 182 22.41 29.27 -6.48
CA ASN A 182 22.91 30.50 -7.03
C ASN A 182 24.24 30.14 -7.68
N ASN A 183 24.22 29.95 -9.00
CA ASN A 183 25.39 29.80 -9.85
C ASN A 183 26.21 31.10 -9.85
N PHE A 184 26.81 31.45 -8.72
CA PHE A 184 27.73 32.57 -8.57
C PHE A 184 29.11 32.01 -8.25
N ILE A 185 30.07 32.34 -9.10
CA ILE A 185 31.47 32.13 -8.81
C ILE A 185 31.94 33.40 -8.11
N GLN A 186 32.38 33.26 -6.86
CA GLN A 186 32.95 34.36 -6.06
C GLN A 186 34.46 34.16 -5.98
N VAL A 187 35.22 35.09 -6.56
CA VAL A 187 36.69 35.11 -6.45
C VAL A 187 37.09 36.51 -6.01
N ASN A 188 37.85 36.60 -4.91
CA ASN A 188 38.36 37.86 -4.33
C ASN A 188 37.33 39.01 -4.25
N GLY A 189 36.12 38.71 -3.75
CA GLY A 189 35.10 39.73 -3.49
C GLY A 189 34.28 40.19 -4.71
N THR A 190 34.53 39.64 -5.90
CA THR A 190 33.70 39.92 -7.09
C THR A 190 32.64 38.82 -7.26
N ILE A 191 31.37 39.21 -7.32
CA ILE A 191 30.23 38.29 -7.56
C ILE A 191 29.91 38.32 -9.05
N LEU A 192 30.24 37.23 -9.77
CA LEU A 192 29.83 37.08 -11.15
C LEU A 192 28.44 36.43 -11.20
N SER A 193 27.39 37.24 -11.43
CA SER A 193 26.01 36.77 -11.55
C SER A 193 25.56 36.66 -13.02
N GLN A 194 24.60 35.77 -13.31
CA GLN A 194 24.01 35.70 -14.65
C GLN A 194 23.39 37.03 -15.09
N GLU A 195 22.90 37.84 -14.14
CA GLU A 195 22.39 39.18 -14.43
C GLU A 195 23.53 40.15 -14.77
N THR A 196 24.67 40.06 -14.08
CA THR A 196 25.87 40.83 -14.41
C THR A 196 26.38 40.46 -15.80
N ILE A 197 26.44 39.17 -16.15
CA ILE A 197 26.88 38.70 -17.49
C ILE A 197 25.96 39.22 -18.60
N LYS A 198 24.63 39.23 -18.38
CA LYS A 198 23.66 39.75 -19.36
C LYS A 198 23.79 41.26 -19.62
N ASN A 199 24.33 42.00 -18.65
CA ASN A 199 24.51 43.45 -18.74
C ASN A 199 25.92 43.86 -19.24
N LEU A 200 26.80 42.91 -19.53
CA LEU A 200 28.12 43.19 -20.10
C LEU A 200 28.02 43.48 -21.61
N LYS A 201 28.85 44.42 -22.08
CA LYS A 201 28.94 44.71 -23.50
C LYS A 201 29.62 43.55 -24.24
N PRO A 202 29.32 43.34 -25.55
CA PRO A 202 29.89 42.24 -26.33
C PRO A 202 31.43 42.17 -26.29
N GLU A 203 32.08 43.34 -26.28
CA GLU A 203 33.55 43.44 -26.19
C GLU A 203 34.11 42.90 -24.86
N GLN A 204 33.39 43.09 -23.76
CA GLN A 204 33.80 42.63 -22.43
C GLN A 204 33.59 41.11 -22.27
N LEU A 205 32.55 40.57 -22.90
CA LEU A 205 32.32 39.12 -22.96
C LEU A 205 33.43 38.40 -23.73
N ASN A 206 33.84 38.95 -24.87
CA ASN A 206 34.94 38.40 -25.67
C ASN A 206 36.26 38.37 -24.89
N MET A 207 36.56 39.44 -24.14
CA MET A 207 37.75 39.52 -23.31
C MET A 207 37.76 38.46 -22.18
N ILE A 208 36.60 38.21 -21.57
CA ILE A 208 36.44 37.15 -20.55
C ILE A 208 36.62 35.75 -21.18
N GLU A 209 36.06 35.53 -22.37
CA GLU A 209 36.19 34.26 -23.09
C GLU A 209 37.65 33.96 -23.48
N GLU A 210 38.40 34.98 -23.92
CA GLU A 210 39.81 34.86 -24.29
C GLU A 210 40.69 34.52 -23.08
N ILE A 211 40.45 35.15 -21.93
CA ILE A 211 41.15 34.86 -20.68
C ILE A 211 40.88 33.41 -20.23
N LEU A 212 39.63 32.95 -20.28
CA LEU A 212 39.27 31.58 -19.88
C LEU A 212 39.90 30.54 -20.81
N LYS A 213 39.90 30.75 -22.12
CA LYS A 213 40.55 29.85 -23.09
C LYS A 213 42.06 29.74 -22.85
N ASN A 214 42.73 30.86 -22.61
CA ASN A 214 44.17 30.87 -22.33
C ASN A 214 44.53 30.19 -20.99
N THR A 215 43.63 30.25 -20.00
CA THR A 215 43.87 29.65 -18.68
C THR A 215 43.64 28.15 -18.68
N LEU A 216 42.62 27.66 -19.41
CA LEU A 216 42.30 26.23 -19.53
C LEU A 216 43.25 25.46 -20.47
N GLN A 217 43.98 26.15 -21.35
CA GLN A 217 45.02 25.52 -22.20
C GLN A 217 46.38 25.37 -21.51
N ARG A 218 46.58 25.99 -20.34
CA ARG A 218 47.83 25.94 -19.57
C ARG A 218 47.78 25.02 -18.35
N SER A 219 46.68 24.30 -18.14
CA SER A 219 46.49 23.29 -17.08
C SER A 219 46.61 21.88 -17.61
#